data_AF-A0A932R6C8-F1
#
_entry.id   AF-A0A932R6C8-F1
#
_cell.length_a   1.000
_cell.length_b   1.000
_cell.length_c   1.000
_cell.angle_alpha   90.00
_cell.angle_beta   90.00
_cell.angle_gamma   90.00
#
_symmetry.space_group_name_H-M   'P 1'
#
loop_
_entity.id
_entity.type
_entity.pdbx_description
1 polymer ?
#
loop_
_entity_poly.entity_id
_entity_poly.type
_entity_poly.pdbx_seq_one_letter_code
_entity_poly.pdbx_strand_id
1 'polypeptide(L)' 'MELKELAEVVLPSETYSAVTFDPETHEIGIQYGNVLISIPKEDLSDFLEMLTKASSKMKK' A
#
# COMPACT_ATOMS: atom_id res chain seq x y z
N MET A 1 -18.67 -6.48 4.71
CA MET A 1 -17.32 -6.02 4.33
C MET A 1 -17.03 -6.34 2.88
N GLU A 2 -17.17 -5.35 2.00
CA GLU A 2 -16.81 -5.44 0.58
C GLU A 2 -15.40 -4.85 0.37
N LEU A 3 -14.38 -5.66 0.12
CA LEU A 3 -13.06 -5.14 -0.25
C LEU A 3 -13.03 -4.80 -1.75
N LYS A 4 -12.56 -3.60 -2.09
CA LYS A 4 -12.32 -3.17 -3.49
C LYS A 4 -10.84 -3.25 -3.82
N GLU A 5 -10.50 -3.99 -4.86
CA GLU A 5 -9.14 -4.03 -5.38
C GLU A 5 -8.81 -2.73 -6.12
N LEU A 6 -7.67 -2.12 -5.79
CA LEU A 6 -7.20 -0.89 -6.43
C LEU A 6 -6.04 -1.15 -7.39
N ALA A 7 -5.12 -2.04 -7.01
CA ALA A 7 -3.99 -2.45 -7.84
C ALA A 7 -3.41 -3.79 -7.35
N GLU A 8 -2.88 -4.58 -8.27
CA GLU A 8 -2.21 -5.86 -7.98
C GLU A 8 -1.00 -6.04 -8.90
N VAL A 9 0.11 -6.54 -8.36
CA VAL A 9 1.32 -6.86 -9.13
C VAL A 9 2.12 -7.99 -8.47
N VAL A 10 2.78 -8.80 -9.29
CA VAL A 10 3.84 -9.72 -8.85
C VAL A 10 5.19 -9.12 -9.20
N LEU A 11 6.03 -8.90 -8.19
CA LEU A 11 7.37 -8.33 -8.37
C LEU A 11 8.34 -9.37 -8.96
N PRO A 12 9.48 -8.93 -9.55
CA PRO A 12 10.50 -9.86 -10.06
C PRO A 12 11.06 -10.83 -9.02
N SER A 13 10.97 -10.48 -7.73
CA SER A 13 11.32 -11.36 -6.60
C SER A 13 10.24 -12.40 -6.28
N GLU A 14 9.25 -12.59 -7.15
CA GLU A 14 8.07 -13.45 -6.96
C GLU A 14 7.23 -13.06 -5.73
N THR A 15 7.40 -11.83 -5.26
CA THR A 15 6.64 -11.30 -4.14
C THR A 15 5.36 -10.67 -4.66
N TYR A 16 4.23 -11.18 -4.21
CA TYR A 16 2.93 -10.59 -4.47
C TYR A 16 2.77 -9.25 -3.75
N SER A 17 2.22 -8.25 -4.43
CA SER A 17 1.87 -6.96 -3.85
C SER A 17 0.49 -6.52 -4.32
N ALA A 18 -0.32 -6.00 -3.41
CA ALA A 18 -1.66 -5.52 -3.73
C ALA A 18 -2.03 -4.30 -2.91
N VAL A 19 -2.89 -3.46 -3.46
CA VAL A 19 -3.51 -2.32 -2.79
C VAL A 19 -5.02 -2.51 -2.87
N THR A 20 -5.68 -2.45 -1.72
CA THR A 20 -7.14 -2.62 -1.58
C THR A 20 -7.73 -1.45 -0.80
N PHE A 21 -9.03 -1.23 -0.95
CA PHE A 21 -9.81 -0.26 -0.19
C PHE A 21 -11.00 -0.95 0.46
N ASP A 22 -11.15 -0.77 1.76
CA ASP A 22 -12.35 -1.16 2.49
C ASP A 22 -13.27 0.07 2.66
N PRO A 23 -14.44 0.12 2.00
CA PRO A 23 -15.39 1.20 2.10
C PRO A 23 -16.15 1.23 3.44
N GLU A 24 -16.16 0.14 4.22
CA GLU A 24 -16.83 0.13 5.53
C GLU A 24 -15.98 0.86 6.57
N THR A 25 -14.68 0.55 6.60
CA THR A 25 -13.72 1.14 7.55
C THR A 25 -13.02 2.39 7.01
N HIS A 26 -13.15 2.69 5.72
CA HIS A 26 -12.43 3.75 5.02
C HIS A 26 -10.90 3.57 5.08
N GLU A 27 -10.43 2.32 5.13
CA GLU A 27 -9.00 1.98 5.19
C GLU A 27 -8.48 1.52 3.83
N ILE A 28 -7.20 1.77 3.60
CA ILE A 28 -6.42 1.29 2.46
C ILE A 28 -5.48 0.19 2.97
N GLY A 29 -5.63 -1.00 2.42
CA GLY A 29 -4.72 -2.13 2.64
C GLY A 29 -3.60 -2.11 1.62
N ILE A 30 -2.35 -2.22 2.07
CA ILE A 30 -1.17 -2.41 1.23
C ILE A 30 -0.51 -3.73 1.64
N GLN A 31 -0.63 -4.73 0.78
CA GLN A 31 -0.03 -6.05 0.98
C GLN A 31 1.31 -6.15 0.24
N TYR A 32 2.32 -6.68 0.93
CA TYR A 32 3.62 -7.05 0.38
C TYR A 32 4.02 -8.41 0.95
N GLY A 33 3.85 -9.47 0.16
CA GLY A 33 4.00 -10.85 0.62
C GLY A 33 3.09 -11.14 1.82
N ASN A 34 3.71 -11.49 2.96
CA ASN A 34 3.01 -11.79 4.21
C ASN A 34 2.79 -10.56 5.11
N VAL A 35 3.19 -9.37 4.67
CA VAL A 35 3.00 -8.12 5.42
C VAL A 35 1.80 -7.37 4.87
N LEU A 36 0.90 -6.96 5.77
CA LEU A 36 -0.22 -6.08 5.45
C LEU A 36 -0.10 -4.81 6.29
N ILE A 37 -0.16 -3.67 5.62
CA ILE A 37 -0.30 -2.35 6.24
C ILE A 37 -1.74 -1.91 6.00
N SER A 38 -2.48 -1.59 7.06
CA SER A 38 -3.76 -0.89 6.96
C SER A 38 -3.57 0.55 7.41
N ILE A 39 -4.05 1.48 6.61
CA ILE A 39 -3.96 2.92 6.88
C ILE A 39 -5.28 3.60 6.54
N PRO A 40 -5.73 4.60 7.32
CA PRO A 40 -6.87 5.41 6.93
C PRO A 40 -6.66 6.03 5.55
N LYS A 41 -7.70 6.06 4.73
CA LYS A 41 -7.63 6.62 3.37
C LYS A 41 -7.17 8.08 3.37
N GLU A 42 -7.52 8.84 4.40
CA GLU A 42 -7.11 10.24 4.57
C GLU A 42 -5.60 10.42 4.77
N ASP A 43 -4.92 9.44 5.37
CA ASP A 43 -3.48 9.47 5.64
C ASP A 43 -2.64 8.94 4.46
N LEU A 44 -3.27 8.36 3.43
CA LEU A 44 -2.58 7.70 2.32
C LEU A 44 -1.61 8.65 1.60
N SER A 45 -2.02 9.90 1.37
CA SER A 45 -1.19 10.90 0.67
C SER A 45 0.13 11.14 1.40
N ASP A 46 0.05 11.37 2.72
CA ASP A 46 1.21 11.67 3.56
C ASP A 46 2.12 10.45 3.67
N PHE A 47 1.54 9.25 3.77
CA PHE A 47 2.28 7.99 3.75
C PHE A 47 3.09 7.81 2.44
N LEU A 48 2.47 8.04 1.28
CA LEU A 48 3.15 7.93 -0.02
C LEU A 48 4.25 9.00 -0.19
N GLU A 49 4.02 10.22 0.31
CA GLU A 49 5.04 11.27 0.30
C GLU A 49 6.25 10.87 1.17
N MET A 50 6.00 10.32 2.37
CA MET A 50 7.05 9.80 3.26
C MET A 50 7.87 8.70 2.58
N LEU A 51 7.22 7.71 1.94
CA LEU A 51 7.90 6.63 1.22
C LEU A 51 8.75 7.17 0.05
N THR A 52 8.23 8.15 -0.68
CA THR A 52 8.97 8.80 -1.77
C THR A 52 10.22 9.50 -1.24
N LYS A 53 10.10 10.27 -0.16
CA LYS A 53 11.23 10.93 0.52
C LYS A 53 12.28 9.92 1.00
N ALA A 54 11.84 8.79 1.57
CA ALA A 54 12.74 7.72 2.00
C ALA A 54 13.50 7.11 0.80
N SER A 55 12.78 6.80 -0.30
CA SER A 55 13.38 6.28 -1.54
C SER A 55 14.45 7.22 -2.10
N SER A 56 14.19 8.53 -2.13
CA SER A 56 15.17 9.52 -2.59
C SER A 56 16.44 9.56 -1.75
N LYS A 57 16.35 9.28 -0.44
CA LYS A 57 17.52 9.22 0.45
C LYS A 57 18.35 7.95 0.26
N MET A 58 17.71 6.83 -0.07
CA MET A 58 18.38 5.54 -0.29
C MET A 58 19.11 5.45 -1.64
N LYS A 59 18.78 6.34 -2.59
CA LYS A 59 19.43 6.41 -3.91
C LYS A 59 20.72 7.26 -3.93
N LYS A 60 21.11 7.85 -2.79
CA LYS A 60 22.39 8.54 -2.59
C LYS A 60 23.38 7.62 -1.90
#